data_AF-A0A6L6ZZB4-F1
#
_entry.id   AF-A0A6L6ZZB4-F1
#
_cell.length_a   1.000
_cell.length_b   1.000
_cell.length_c   1.000
_cell.angle_alpha   90.00
_cell.angle_beta   90.00
_cell.angle_gamma   90.00
#
_symmetry.space_group_name_H-M   'P 1'
#
loop_
_entity.id
_entity.type
_entity.pdbx_description
1 polymer ?
#
loop_
_entity_poly.entity_id
_entity_poly.type
_entity_poly.pdbx_seq_one_letter_code
_entity_poly.pdbx_strand_id
1 'polypeptide(L)' 'KRTGVNGLKISASASLGARERVVVVDVEDARLVLGVTAGQINLLHKLPPSAPTEEIPQTDFQSVMKNLLKRSGRS' A
#
# COMPACT_ATOMS: atom_id res chain seq x y z
N LYS A 1 7.47 2.60 -0.88
CA LYS A 1 6.95 1.73 -1.96
C LYS A 1 7.74 0.41 -1.89
N ARG A 2 7.21 -0.64 -1.26
CA ARG A 2 7.93 -1.92 -1.15
C ARG A 2 7.68 -2.70 -2.45
N THR A 3 8.76 -3.02 -3.15
CA THR A 3 8.78 -3.87 -4.34
C THR A 3 8.42 -5.29 -3.93
N GLY A 4 7.28 -5.78 -4.41
CA GLY A 4 6.86 -7.16 -4.25
C GLY A 4 7.66 -8.07 -5.17
N VAL A 5 8.15 -9.17 -4.62
CA VAL A 5 8.72 -10.28 -5.39
C VAL A 5 7.56 -10.89 -6.19
N ASN A 6 7.62 -10.79 -7.52
CA ASN A 6 6.75 -11.46 -8.50
C ASN A 6 5.25 -11.56 -8.14
N GLY A 7 4.49 -10.49 -8.36
CA GLY A 7 3.01 -10.55 -8.40
C GLY A 7 2.28 -10.36 -7.06
N LEU A 8 2.99 -10.20 -5.94
CA LEU A 8 2.39 -9.98 -4.62
C LEU A 8 2.49 -8.50 -4.21
N LYS A 9 1.35 -7.80 -4.10
CA LYS A 9 1.30 -6.40 -3.62
C LYS A 9 0.67 -6.35 -2.24
N ILE A 10 1.39 -5.83 -1.25
CA ILE A 10 0.80 -5.58 0.09
C ILE A 10 -0.03 -4.30 0.00
N SER A 11 -1.34 -4.40 0.20
CA SER A 11 -2.27 -3.25 0.18
C SER A 11 -2.45 -2.61 1.55
N ALA A 12 -2.43 -3.40 2.62
CA ALA A 12 -2.54 -2.89 3.97
C ALA A 12 -1.79 -3.78 4.98
N SER A 13 -1.38 -3.19 6.10
CA SER A 13 -0.88 -3.93 7.25
C SER A 13 -1.26 -3.21 8.54
N ALA A 14 -1.75 -3.94 9.53
CA ALA A 14 -2.08 -3.43 10.86
C ALA A 14 -1.39 -4.28 11.93
N SER A 15 -0.79 -3.63 12.95
CA SER A 15 -0.25 -4.36 14.10
C SER A 15 -1.35 -4.61 15.11
N LEU A 16 -1.50 -5.86 15.57
CA LEU A 16 -2.45 -6.24 16.62
C LEU A 16 -1.77 -6.41 17.98
N GLY A 17 -0.46 -6.62 17.99
CA GLY A 17 0.34 -6.74 19.21
C GLY A 17 1.83 -6.62 18.93
N ALA A 18 2.65 -6.95 19.92
CA ALA A 18 4.11 -6.86 19.81
C ALA A 18 4.69 -7.72 18.68
N ARG A 19 4.04 -8.86 18.39
CA ARG A 19 4.48 -9.83 17.38
C ARG A 19 3.36 -10.29 16.44
N GLU A 20 2.20 -9.66 16.56
CA GLU A 20 1.00 -10.03 15.82
C GLU A 20 0.63 -8.90 14.87
N ARG A 21 0.42 -9.25 13.61
CA ARG A 21 0.04 -8.30 12.55
C ARG A 21 -0.95 -8.94 11.60
N VAL A 22 -1.86 -8.15 11.06
CA VAL A 22 -2.70 -8.53 9.94
C VAL A 22 -2.18 -7.84 8.69
N VAL A 23 -2.00 -8.60 7.62
CA VAL A 23 -1.51 -8.12 6.33
C VAL A 23 -2.51 -8.47 5.26
N VAL A 24 -2.80 -7.51 4.39
CA VAL A 24 -3.65 -7.70 3.23
C VAL A 24 -2.75 -7.72 2.00
N VAL A 25 -2.80 -8.84 1.27
CA VAL A 25 -2.00 -9.08 0.07
C VAL A 25 -2.93 -9.20 -1.13
N ASP A 26 -2.69 -8.37 -2.12
CA ASP A 26 -3.36 -8.39 -3.41
C ASP A 26 -2.60 -9.37 -4.31
N VAL A 27 -3.34 -10.34 -4.84
CA VAL A 27 -2.94 -11.27 -5.90
C VAL A 27 -3.86 -11.05 -7.10
N GLU A 28 -3.52 -11.61 -8.26
CA GLU A 28 -4.27 -11.37 -9.52
C GLU A 28 -5.78 -11.61 -9.37
N ASP A 29 -6.19 -12.69 -8.72
CA ASP A 29 -7.61 -13.11 -8.66
C ASP A 29 -8.34 -12.75 -7.36
N ALA A 30 -7.63 -12.27 -6.35
CA ALA A 30 -8.20 -12.11 -5.01
C ALA A 30 -7.35 -11.22 -4.10
N ARG A 31 -7.91 -10.93 -2.93
CA ARG A 31 -7.19 -10.28 -1.85
C ARG A 31 -7.17 -11.19 -0.63
N LEU A 32 -5.98 -11.50 -0.13
CA LEU A 32 -5.76 -12.42 0.99
C LEU A 32 -5.51 -11.62 2.26
N VAL A 33 -6.31 -11.91 3.29
CA VAL A 33 -6.10 -11.39 4.65
C VAL A 33 -5.32 -12.43 5.43
N LEU A 34 -4.08 -12.09 5.78
CA LEU A 34 -3.14 -12.95 6.48
C LEU A 34 -2.93 -12.48 7.91
N GLY A 35 -3.05 -13.40 8.86
CA GLY A 35 -2.60 -13.23 10.23
C GLY A 35 -1.15 -13.66 10.33
N VAL A 36 -0.28 -12.75 10.74
CA VAL A 36 1.16 -12.98 10.91
C VAL A 36 1.47 -12.93 12.40
N THR A 37 2.05 -14.01 12.90
CA THR A 37 2.55 -14.10 14.28
C THR A 37 4.06 -14.38 14.25
N ALA A 38 4.70 -14.49 15.42
CA ALA A 38 6.12 -14.80 15.50
C ALA A 38 6.50 -16.19 14.95
N GLY A 39 5.57 -17.16 14.96
CA GLY A 39 5.86 -18.55 14.59
C GLY A 39 5.18 -19.03 13.32
N GLN A 40 4.10 -18.38 12.90
CA GLN A 40 3.28 -18.85 11.79
C GLN A 40 2.52 -17.72 11.09
N ILE A 41 2.19 -17.98 9.83
CA ILE A 41 1.30 -17.16 9.01
C ILE A 41 0.04 -17.99 8.76
N ASN A 42 -1.12 -17.40 8.97
CA ASN A 42 -2.40 -18.04 8.73
C ASN A 42 -3.26 -17.21 7.76
N LEU A 43 -3.98 -17.88 6.87
CA LEU A 43 -4.98 -17.21 6.03
C LEU A 43 -6.26 -17.03 6.84
N LEU A 44 -6.60 -15.78 7.13
CA LEU A 44 -7.80 -15.44 7.92
C LEU A 44 -9.03 -15.32 7.01
N HIS A 45 -8.88 -14.68 5.85
CA HIS A 45 -10.00 -14.45 4.95
C HIS A 45 -9.56 -14.22 3.50
N LYS A 46 -10.44 -14.54 2.54
CA LYS A 46 -10.26 -14.24 1.12
C LYS A 46 -11.32 -13.24 0.68
N LEU A 47 -10.89 -12.03 0.40
CA LEU A 47 -11.71 -10.94 -0.12
C LEU A 47 -11.76 -11.02 -1.65
N PRO A 48 -12.84 -10.51 -2.27
CA PRO A 48 -12.88 -10.33 -3.72
C PRO A 48 -11.72 -9.44 -4.19
N PRO A 49 -11.29 -9.58 -5.45
CA PRO A 49 -10.27 -8.72 -6.02
C PRO A 49 -10.72 -7.27 -5.88
N SER A 50 -9.79 -6.41 -5.47
CA SER A 50 -10.10 -4.99 -5.33
C SER A 50 -10.42 -4.42 -6.71
N ALA A 51 -11.48 -3.61 -6.80
CA ALA A 51 -11.69 -2.79 -7.99
C ALA A 51 -10.39 -2.00 -8.27
N PRO A 52 -9.99 -1.84 -9.54
CA PRO A 52 -8.80 -1.08 -9.89
C PRO A 52 -8.93 0.30 -9.25
N THR A 53 -8.15 0.52 -8.20
CA THR A 53 -8.04 1.83 -7.60
C THR A 53 -7.32 2.65 -8.65
N GLU A 54 -8.00 3.59 -9.28
CA GLU A 54 -7.34 4.66 -10.00
C GLU A 54 -6.31 5.22 -9.03
N GLU A 55 -5.03 4.94 -9.30
CA GLU A 55 -3.93 5.51 -8.55
C GLU A 55 -4.01 7.01 -8.83
N ILE A 56 -4.75 7.73 -7.98
CA ILE A 56 -4.81 9.19 -8.04
C ILE A 56 -3.35 9.61 -7.98
N PRO A 57 -2.82 10.25 -9.04
CA PRO A 57 -1.43 10.62 -9.07
C PRO A 57 -1.20 11.46 -7.83
N GLN A 58 -0.41 10.95 -6.89
CA GLN A 58 0.01 11.73 -5.74
C GLN A 58 0.90 12.82 -6.33
N THR A 59 0.30 13.97 -6.64
CA THR A 59 1.02 15.12 -7.13
C THR A 59 2.09 15.43 -6.11
N ASP A 60 3.35 15.22 -6.50
CA ASP A 60 4.47 15.41 -5.61
C ASP A 60 4.49 16.87 -5.17
N PHE A 61 4.28 17.10 -3.87
CA PHE A 61 4.24 18.44 -3.28
C PHE A 61 5.51 19.23 -3.59
N GLN A 62 6.66 18.55 -3.74
CA GLN A 62 7.92 19.16 -4.18
C GLN A 62 7.81 19.81 -5.55
N SER A 63 7.06 19.20 -6.48
CA SER A 63 6.83 19.73 -7.82
C SER A 63 5.92 20.96 -7.79
N VAL A 64 4.90 20.95 -6.93
CA VAL A 64 4.01 22.12 -6.73
C VAL A 64 4.77 23.29 -6.12
N MET A 65 5.58 23.04 -5.09
CA MET A 65 6.35 24.09 -4.41
C MET A 65 7.43 24.68 -5.33
N LYS A 66 8.12 23.85 -6.13
CA LYS A 66 9.07 24.35 -7.15
C LYS A 66 8.38 25.26 -8.17
N ASN A 67 7.16 24.93 -8.58
CA ASN A 67 6.42 25.77 -9.53
C ASN A 67 5.94 27.09 -8.91
N LEU A 68 5.60 27.10 -7.62
CA LEU A 68 5.23 28.32 -6.90
C LEU A 68 6.43 29.26 -6.70
N LEU A 69 7.58 28.74 -6.24
CA LEU A 69 8.80 29.54 -6.02
C LEU A 69 9.33 30.13 -7.33
N LYS A 70 9.21 29.40 -8.45
CA LYS A 70 9.56 29.92 -9.79
C LYS A 70 8.61 31.01 -10.27
N ARG A 71 7.38 31.06 -9.76
CA ARG A 71 6.36 32.04 -10.14
C ARG A 71 6.46 33.32 -9.32
N SER A 72 6.87 33.25 -8.05
CA SER A 72 6.99 34.41 -7.15
C SER A 72 8.24 35.28 -7.38
N GLY A 73 9.17 34.86 -8.24
CA GLY A 73 10.40 35.60 -8.57
C GLY A 73 10.31 36.48 -9.83
N ARG A 74 9.13 36.60 -10.46
CA ARG A 74 8.84 37.58 -11.52
C ARG A 74 7.81 38.59 -11.03
N SER A 75 8.23 39.49 -10.14
CA SER A 75 7.65 40.82 -9.96
C SER A 75 8.74 41.79 -9.59
#